data_AF-A0A812Z0Q7-F1
#
_entry.id   AF-A0A812Z0Q7-F1
#
_cell.length_a   1.000
_cell.length_b   1.000
_cell.length_c   1.000
_cell.angle_alpha   90.00
_cell.angle_beta   90.00
_cell.angle_gamma   90.00
#
_symmetry.space_group_name_H-M   'P 1'
#
loop_
_entity.id
_entity.type
_entity.pdbx_description
1 polymer ?
#
loop_
_entity_poly.entity_id
_entity_poly.type
_entity_poly.pdbx_seq_one_letter_code
_entity_poly.pdbx_strand_id
1 'polypeptide(L)'
;MLSERGCVWAGSQNETVIDGSMVKEGLAPAQPVLPENAFVVQLHKGMIKGGNVQPGMVLDLADEDICIVKEVDGGLAGAWNSSCDVSLQIRPFDRIIRVNGISGSSRDLAQILL
;
A
#
# COMPACT_ATOMS: atom_id res chain seq x y z
N MET A 1 36.11 22.31 13.95
CA MET A 1 36.37 20.85 13.93
C MET A 1 35.46 20.21 14.96
N LEU A 2 34.30 19.71 14.54
CA LEU A 2 33.51 18.65 15.18
C LEU A 2 32.49 18.22 14.11
N SER A 3 32.57 16.95 13.74
CA SER A 3 32.01 16.37 12.51
C SER A 3 30.52 16.07 12.69
N GLU A 4 29.71 16.61 11.78
CA GLU A 4 28.30 16.24 11.58
C GLU A 4 28.27 14.81 11.02
N ARG A 5 28.02 13.83 11.89
CA ARG A 5 27.77 12.45 11.45
C ARG A 5 26.34 12.39 10.93
N GLY A 6 26.22 12.51 9.61
CA GLY A 6 24.99 12.25 8.87
C GLY A 6 24.49 10.84 9.13
N CYS A 7 23.24 10.74 9.60
CA CYS A 7 22.43 9.57 9.34
C CYS A 7 21.82 9.75 7.96
N VAL A 8 22.50 9.21 6.94
CA VAL A 8 21.88 8.96 5.64
C VAL A 8 20.93 7.79 5.85
N TRP A 9 19.63 8.07 6.00
CA TRP A 9 18.60 7.04 5.94
C TRP A 9 18.54 6.51 4.51
N ALA A 10 19.40 5.55 4.19
CA ALA A 10 19.30 4.73 2.98
C ALA A 10 18.25 3.63 3.23
N GLY A 11 16.98 4.04 3.33
CA GLY A 11 15.85 3.14 3.26
C GLY A 11 14.99 3.62 2.11
N SER A 12 15.03 2.91 0.98
CA SER A 12 14.12 3.13 -0.13
C SER A 12 12.70 3.04 0.40
N GLN A 13 12.01 4.19 0.55
CA GLN A 13 10.60 4.20 0.89
C GLN A 13 9.86 3.56 -0.28
N ASN A 14 9.29 2.38 -0.06
CA ASN A 14 8.44 1.75 -1.05
C ASN A 14 7.06 2.39 -0.96
N GLU A 15 6.49 2.75 -2.12
CA GLU A 15 5.16 3.32 -2.22
C GLU A 15 4.19 2.25 -2.73
N THR A 16 3.01 2.18 -2.13
CA THR A 16 2.02 1.14 -2.41
C THR A 16 0.73 1.74 -2.96
N VAL A 17 0.26 1.19 -4.08
CA VAL A 17 -1.05 1.50 -4.67
C VAL A 17 -1.94 0.28 -4.50
N ILE A 18 -3.09 0.40 -3.83
CA ILE A 18 -4.03 -0.71 -3.65
C ILE A 18 -5.20 -0.53 -4.63
N ASP A 19 -5.35 -1.41 -5.62
CA ASP A 19 -6.41 -1.31 -6.64
C ASP A 19 -7.26 -2.59 -6.68
N GLY A 20 -8.54 -2.46 -6.31
CA GLY A 20 -9.55 -3.51 -6.42
C GLY A 20 -10.04 -3.60 -7.85
N SER A 21 -9.57 -4.60 -8.59
CA SER A 21 -9.93 -4.84 -9.99
C SER A 21 -11.45 -4.84 -10.25
N MET A 22 -11.95 -3.79 -10.91
CA MET A 22 -13.10 -3.79 -11.80
C MET A 22 -12.85 -2.78 -12.94
N VAL A 23 -11.74 -2.94 -13.68
CA VAL A 23 -11.57 -2.21 -14.94
C VAL A 23 -12.41 -2.86 -16.03
N LYS A 24 -13.54 -2.23 -16.39
CA LYS A 24 -14.21 -2.50 -17.67
C LYS A 24 -13.24 -2.13 -18.79
N GLU A 25 -12.89 -3.09 -19.62
CA GLU A 25 -12.16 -2.87 -20.87
C GLU A 25 -12.86 -1.77 -21.70
N GLY A 26 -12.15 -0.71 -22.08
CA GLY A 26 -12.68 0.26 -23.03
C GLY A 26 -12.07 1.67 -23.02
N LEU A 27 -11.44 2.10 -21.94
CA LEU A 27 -10.53 3.26 -21.95
C LEU A 27 -9.26 2.80 -21.25
N ALA A 28 -8.11 2.83 -21.92
CA ALA A 28 -6.85 2.81 -21.18
C ALA A 28 -6.80 4.12 -20.39
N PRO A 29 -7.04 4.14 -19.07
CA PRO A 29 -6.70 5.33 -18.30
C PRO A 29 -5.20 5.48 -18.48
N ALA A 30 -4.68 6.71 -18.62
CA ALA A 30 -3.24 6.93 -18.64
C ALA A 30 -2.63 6.09 -17.52
N GLN A 31 -1.79 5.09 -17.87
CA GLN A 31 -1.19 4.21 -16.86
C GLN A 31 -0.58 5.15 -15.83
N PRO A 32 -1.05 5.14 -14.57
CA PRO A 32 -0.54 6.08 -13.60
C PRO A 32 0.96 5.86 -13.54
N VAL A 33 1.74 6.90 -13.83
CA VAL A 33 3.20 6.83 -13.75
C VAL A 33 3.51 6.55 -12.28
N LEU A 34 3.79 5.30 -11.99
CA LEU A 34 4.22 4.87 -10.67
C LEU A 34 5.59 5.48 -10.40
N PRO A 35 5.81 6.05 -9.21
CA PRO A 35 7.13 6.45 -8.78
C PRO A 35 8.12 5.26 -8.83
N GLU A 36 9.42 5.56 -8.90
CA GLU A 36 10.48 4.55 -9.14
C GLU A 36 10.47 3.38 -8.14
N ASN A 37 10.00 3.64 -6.90
CA ASN A 37 9.89 2.64 -5.84
C ASN A 37 8.43 2.28 -5.50
N ALA A 38 7.51 2.46 -6.45
CA ALA A 38 6.11 2.17 -6.25
C ALA A 38 5.67 0.87 -6.92
N PHE A 39 4.78 0.13 -6.25
CA PHE A 39 4.15 -1.07 -6.80
C PHE A 39 2.64 -1.10 -6.56
N VAL A 40 1.95 -1.88 -7.41
CA VAL A 40 0.50 -2.06 -7.32
C VAL A 40 0.19 -3.37 -6.63
N VAL A 41 -0.71 -3.30 -5.66
CA VAL A 41 -1.27 -4.40 -4.90
C VAL A 41 -2.72 -4.57 -5.32
N GLN A 42 -3.09 -5.79 -5.72
CA GLN A 42 -4.48 -6.12 -6.04
C GLN A 42 -5.07 -7.00 -4.96
N LEU A 43 -5.76 -6.39 -4.00
CA LEU A 43 -6.46 -7.12 -2.94
C LEU A 43 -7.87 -7.49 -3.43
N HIS A 44 -8.19 -8.79 -3.47
CA HIS A 44 -9.53 -9.25 -3.83
C HIS A 44 -10.08 -10.28 -2.84
N LYS A 45 -11.38 -10.22 -2.55
CA LYS A 45 -12.03 -11.06 -1.52
C LYS A 45 -11.79 -12.56 -1.72
N GLY A 46 -11.65 -13.01 -2.97
CA GLY A 46 -11.36 -14.40 -3.32
C GLY A 46 -9.97 -14.92 -2.89
N MET A 47 -9.08 -14.05 -2.42
CA MET A 47 -7.77 -14.45 -1.87
C MET A 47 -7.90 -15.24 -0.56
N ILE A 48 -9.00 -15.07 0.17
CA ILE A 48 -9.27 -15.81 1.42
C ILE A 48 -10.51 -16.68 1.21
N LYS A 49 -10.37 -17.99 1.45
CA LYS A 49 -11.49 -18.94 1.39
C LYS A 49 -12.09 -19.16 2.77
N GLY A 50 -13.25 -18.56 3.02
CA GLY A 50 -13.99 -18.69 4.29
C GLY A 50 -13.33 -17.92 5.44
N GLY A 51 -14.00 -16.90 5.95
CA GLY A 51 -13.48 -16.04 7.00
C GLY A 51 -13.99 -14.60 6.87
N ASN A 52 -13.65 -13.75 7.85
CA ASN A 52 -13.91 -12.32 7.74
C ASN A 52 -12.95 -11.71 6.71
N VAL A 53 -13.49 -11.09 5.67
CA VAL A 53 -12.69 -10.48 4.61
C VAL A 53 -12.25 -9.09 5.07
N GLN A 54 -11.16 -9.06 5.82
CA GLN A 54 -10.52 -7.82 6.29
C GLN A 54 -9.25 -7.51 5.48
N PRO A 55 -8.89 -6.22 5.33
CA PRO A 55 -7.67 -5.81 4.64
C PRO A 55 -6.41 -6.46 5.21
N GLY A 56 -6.37 -6.65 6.52
CA GLY A 56 -5.24 -7.31 7.19
C GLY A 56 -4.02 -6.41 7.38
N MET A 57 -4.26 -5.11 7.54
CA MET A 57 -3.24 -4.09 7.75
C MET A 57 -3.71 -3.13 8.84
N VAL A 58 -2.77 -2.72 9.69
CA VAL A 58 -2.96 -1.60 10.61
C VAL A 58 -2.31 -0.37 9.98
N LEU A 59 -3.06 0.73 9.92
CA LEU A 59 -2.59 1.99 9.35
C LEU A 59 -2.17 2.96 10.45
N ASP A 60 -1.06 3.66 10.23
CA ASP A 60 -0.70 4.87 10.97
C ASP A 60 -1.21 6.10 10.21
N LEU A 61 -2.06 6.87 10.89
CA LEU A 61 -2.74 8.06 10.39
C LEU A 61 -2.36 9.30 11.20
N ALA A 62 -1.22 9.27 11.91
CA ALA A 62 -0.75 10.40 12.70
C ALA A 62 -0.42 11.62 11.83
N ASP A 63 -0.01 11.39 10.58
CA ASP A 63 0.19 12.41 9.55
C ASP A 63 -1.09 12.55 8.71
N GLU A 64 -1.53 13.78 8.44
CA GLU A 64 -2.78 14.01 7.67
C GLU A 64 -2.61 13.70 6.17
N ASP A 65 -1.40 13.78 5.64
CA ASP A 65 -1.12 13.61 4.21
C ASP A 65 -0.54 12.23 3.89
N ILE A 66 0.00 11.52 4.89
CA ILE A 66 0.70 10.25 4.69
C ILE A 66 0.00 9.10 5.41
N CYS A 67 -0.54 8.16 4.64
CA CYS A 67 -1.02 6.88 5.16
C CYS A 67 0.12 5.86 5.16
N ILE A 68 0.51 5.37 6.33
CA ILE A 68 1.62 4.42 6.48
C ILE A 68 1.08 3.06 6.94
N VAL A 69 1.57 1.97 6.36
CA VAL A 69 1.33 0.64 6.89
C VAL A 69 2.15 0.49 8.18
N LYS A 70 1.47 0.37 9.32
CA LYS A 70 2.11 0.15 10.61
C LYS A 70 2.46 -1.33 10.81
N GLU A 71 1.54 -2.21 10.42
CA GLU A 71 1.66 -3.66 10.60
C GLU A 71 0.82 -4.39 9.56
N VAL A 72 1.23 -5.60 9.19
CA VAL A 72 0.44 -6.55 8.40
C VAL A 72 0.03 -7.69 9.32
N ASP A 73 -1.24 -7.76 9.70
CA ASP A 73 -1.77 -8.69 10.72
C ASP A 73 -2.48 -9.92 10.13
N GLY A 74 -2.41 -10.10 8.81
CA GLY A 74 -2.99 -11.24 8.09
C GLY A 74 -3.96 -10.77 7.01
N GLY A 75 -5.16 -11.35 6.96
CA GLY A 75 -6.20 -10.93 6.03
C GLY A 75 -5.76 -10.92 4.55
N LEU A 76 -6.28 -9.95 3.79
CA LEU A 76 -6.01 -9.85 2.35
C LEU A 76 -4.55 -9.49 2.06
N ALA A 77 -3.96 -8.61 2.87
CA ALA A 77 -2.56 -8.22 2.74
C ALA A 77 -1.59 -9.39 3.01
N GLY A 78 -1.87 -10.20 4.04
CA GLY A 78 -1.14 -11.42 4.32
C GLY A 78 -1.28 -12.47 3.22
N ALA A 79 -2.49 -12.62 2.66
CA ALA A 79 -2.72 -13.49 1.51
C ALA A 79 -1.95 -13.02 0.26
N TRP A 80 -1.97 -11.71 -0.03
CA TRP A 80 -1.16 -11.09 -1.09
C TRP A 80 0.32 -11.40 -0.88
N ASN A 81 0.88 -11.06 0.28
CA ASN A 81 2.29 -11.24 0.61
C ASN A 81 2.77 -12.69 0.49
N SER A 82 1.88 -13.65 0.73
CA SER A 82 2.18 -15.09 0.63
C SER A 82 2.19 -15.59 -0.82
N SER A 83 1.64 -14.81 -1.76
CA SER A 83 1.44 -15.19 -3.17
C SER A 83 2.28 -14.38 -4.16
N CYS A 84 2.83 -13.23 -3.74
CA CYS A 84 3.62 -12.36 -4.59
C CYS A 84 5.13 -12.53 -4.36
N ASP A 85 5.93 -11.96 -5.27
CA ASP A 85 7.38 -11.88 -5.10
C ASP A 85 7.78 -11.00 -3.92
N VAL A 86 8.96 -11.27 -3.36
CA VAL A 86 9.51 -10.53 -2.21
C VAL A 86 9.59 -9.02 -2.47
N SER A 87 9.79 -8.58 -3.72
CA SER A 87 9.81 -7.14 -4.06
C SER A 87 8.44 -6.46 -4.06
N LEU A 88 7.35 -7.25 -4.06
CA LEU A 88 5.96 -6.77 -4.14
C LEU A 88 5.19 -6.99 -2.84
N GLN A 89 5.86 -7.42 -1.78
CA GLN A 89 5.24 -7.61 -0.47
C GLN A 89 4.97 -6.27 0.19
N ILE A 90 3.77 -6.12 0.73
CA ILE A 90 3.37 -5.04 1.64
C ILE A 90 4.13 -5.21 2.94
N ARG A 91 4.78 -4.15 3.42
CA ARG A 91 5.60 -4.16 4.62
C ARG A 91 5.25 -3.00 5.54
N PRO A 92 5.56 -3.13 6.84
CA PRO A 92 5.61 -1.98 7.72
C PRO A 92 6.45 -0.87 7.10
N PHE A 93 5.99 0.37 7.26
CA PHE A 93 6.55 1.61 6.73
C PHE A 93 6.33 1.87 5.23
N ASP A 94 5.63 0.98 4.52
CA ASP A 94 5.16 1.29 3.17
C ASP A 94 4.15 2.44 3.20
N ARG A 95 4.28 3.35 2.23
CA ARG A 95 3.40 4.51 2.10
C ARG A 95 2.27 4.19 1.13
N ILE A 96 1.04 4.24 1.60
CA ILE A 96 -0.13 4.10 0.73
C ILE A 96 -0.39 5.46 0.09
N ILE A 97 -0.15 5.54 -1.22
CA ILE A 97 -0.28 6.79 -1.98
C ILE A 97 -1.61 6.88 -2.75
N ARG A 98 -2.28 5.74 -2.95
CA ARG A 98 -3.53 5.64 -3.71
C ARG A 98 -4.28 4.35 -3.39
N VAL A 99 -5.61 4.44 -3.29
CA VAL A 99 -6.51 3.29 -3.14
C VAL A 99 -7.66 3.40 -4.15
N ASN A 100 -7.89 2.37 -4.96
CA ASN A 100 -8.98 2.31 -5.96
C ASN A 100 -9.02 3.53 -6.89
N GLY A 101 -7.86 3.99 -7.35
CA GLY A 101 -7.73 5.20 -8.17
C GLY A 101 -7.82 6.54 -7.40
N ILE A 102 -8.17 6.52 -6.11
CA ILE A 102 -8.35 7.70 -5.26
C ILE A 102 -7.05 7.99 -4.49
N SER A 103 -6.59 9.24 -4.58
CA SER A 103 -5.55 9.82 -3.73
C SER A 103 -6.16 10.89 -2.84
N GLY A 104 -5.60 11.12 -1.65
CA GLY A 104 -6.12 12.11 -0.71
C GLY A 104 -5.39 12.06 0.61
N SER A 105 -6.02 12.61 1.66
CA SER A 105 -5.48 12.55 3.01
C SER A 105 -5.36 11.10 3.50
N SER A 106 -4.54 10.88 4.54
CA SER A 106 -4.40 9.57 5.16
C SER A 106 -5.75 9.00 5.63
N ARG A 107 -6.65 9.88 6.11
CA ARG A 107 -8.02 9.53 6.51
C ARG A 107 -8.89 9.12 5.32
N ASP A 108 -8.81 9.83 4.19
CA ASP A 108 -9.57 9.49 2.98
C ASP A 108 -9.19 8.09 2.48
N LEU A 109 -7.88 7.81 2.44
CA LEU A 109 -7.36 6.50 2.02
C LEU A 109 -7.75 5.39 3.00
N ALA A 110 -7.68 5.65 4.31
CA ALA A 110 -8.08 4.68 5.33
C ALA A 110 -9.57 4.33 5.24
N GLN A 111 -10.44 5.31 4.95
CA GLN A 111 -11.88 5.08 4.85
C GLN A 111 -12.28 4.20 3.65
N ILE A 112 -11.45 4.12 2.61
CA ILE A 112 -11.70 3.24 1.46
C ILE A 112 -11.21 1.82 1.77
N LEU A 113 -10.18 1.69 2.62
CA LEU A 113 -9.60 0.41 3.00
C LEU A 113 -10.37 -0.29 4.12
N LEU A 114 -10.90 0.44 5.09
CA LEU A 114 -11.57 -0.07 6.30
C LEU A 114 -13.10 -0.19 6.12
#